data_AF-A0A9P8KAG6-F1
#
_entry.id   AF-A0A9P8KAG6-F1
#
_cell.length_a   1.000
_cell.length_b   1.000
_cell.length_c   1.000
_cell.angle_alpha   90.00
_cell.angle_beta   90.00
_cell.angle_gamma   90.00
#
_symmetry.space_group_name_H-M   'P 1'
#
loop_
_entity.id
_entity.type
_entity.pdbx_description
1 polymer ?
#
loop_
_entity_poly.entity_id
_entity_poly.type
_entity_poly.pdbx_seq_one_letter_code
_entity_poly.pdbx_strand_id
1 'polypeptide(L)'
;MDKEKDQTLFGGSRSWKAADWTASDDRVRGGKSQSFLECHSSTGRFHGNLDIKTLGGAGFASQRTTGEDRSWDLSGYAGIVLDIAEADGKYPIPPNHATYIAGAGRRAHV
;
A
#
# COMPACT_ATOMS: atom_id res chain seq x y z
N MET A 1 -21.40 17.50 17.82
CA MET A 1 -21.36 17.27 16.36
C MET A 1 -20.91 15.84 16.12
N ASP A 2 -21.55 15.19 15.16
CA ASP A 2 -21.76 13.75 15.06
C ASP A 2 -20.51 12.86 14.86
N LYS A 3 -20.71 11.58 15.22
CA LYS A 3 -19.78 10.47 15.48
C LYS A 3 -18.67 10.18 14.45
N GLU A 4 -17.52 9.77 15.01
CA GLU A 4 -16.73 8.57 14.66
C GLU A 4 -16.83 8.07 13.20
N LYS A 5 -16.01 8.60 12.29
CA LYS A 5 -15.82 7.93 10.99
C LYS A 5 -14.35 7.67 10.70
N ASP A 6 -14.10 6.41 10.34
CA ASP A 6 -12.86 5.96 9.72
C ASP A 6 -12.68 6.62 8.35
N GLN A 7 -11.43 6.90 7.98
CA GLN A 7 -11.08 7.60 6.75
C GLN A 7 -10.48 6.63 5.73
N THR A 8 -11.17 6.45 4.60
CA THR A 8 -10.60 5.72 3.45
C THR A 8 -9.58 6.59 2.74
N LEU A 9 -8.33 6.14 2.71
CA LEU A 9 -7.23 6.77 1.96
C LEU A 9 -7.24 6.28 0.51
N PHE A 10 -7.34 4.97 0.31
CA PHE A 10 -7.39 4.30 -1.00
C PHE A 10 -8.40 3.15 -0.99
N GLY A 11 -8.83 2.70 -2.17
CA GLY A 11 -9.70 1.54 -2.29
C GLY A 11 -11.11 1.74 -1.73
N GLY A 12 -11.78 0.62 -1.43
CA GLY A 12 -13.14 0.61 -0.86
C GLY A 12 -14.11 1.53 -1.60
N SER A 13 -14.67 2.51 -0.88
CA SER A 13 -15.61 3.50 -1.43
C SER A 13 -14.98 4.52 -2.38
N ARG A 14 -13.65 4.66 -2.40
CA ARG A 14 -12.90 5.60 -3.28
C ARG A 14 -12.31 4.94 -4.52
N SER A 15 -12.36 3.61 -4.61
CA SER A 15 -11.70 2.76 -5.62
C SER A 15 -10.18 2.95 -5.70
N TRP A 16 -9.49 2.03 -6.37
CA TRP A 16 -8.08 2.21 -6.72
C TRP A 16 -7.95 2.89 -8.07
N LYS A 17 -7.09 3.91 -8.18
CA LYS A 17 -6.86 4.65 -9.43
C LYS A 17 -5.40 4.56 -9.81
N ALA A 18 -5.10 4.03 -11.00
CA ALA A 18 -3.72 3.88 -11.47
C ALA A 18 -2.95 5.21 -11.50
N ALA A 19 -3.65 6.31 -11.83
CA ALA A 19 -3.05 7.65 -11.84
C ALA A 19 -2.55 8.12 -10.46
N ASP A 20 -3.01 7.51 -9.38
CA ASP A 20 -2.61 7.84 -8.02
C ASP A 20 -1.27 7.22 -7.62
N TRP A 21 -0.69 6.35 -8.45
CA TRP A 21 0.46 5.53 -8.09
C TRP A 21 1.54 5.55 -9.16
N THR A 22 2.78 5.44 -8.72
CA THR A 22 3.93 5.35 -9.61
C THR A 22 5.00 4.44 -9.01
N ALA A 23 5.69 3.71 -9.89
CA ALA A 23 6.78 2.85 -9.50
C ALA A 23 7.97 3.66 -8.97
N SER A 24 8.60 3.13 -7.94
CA SER A 24 9.79 3.66 -7.29
C SER A 24 10.75 2.50 -7.08
N ASP A 25 11.39 2.07 -8.16
CA ASP A 25 12.29 0.92 -8.19
C ASP A 25 13.77 1.35 -8.29
N ASP A 26 14.68 0.41 -8.06
CA ASP A 26 16.13 0.62 -8.11
C ASP A 26 16.72 0.91 -9.51
N ARG A 27 15.89 0.98 -10.55
CA ARG A 27 16.29 1.19 -11.95
C ARG A 27 17.12 2.45 -12.18
N VAL A 28 16.90 3.51 -11.39
CA VAL A 28 17.68 4.76 -11.47
C VAL A 28 19.14 4.60 -11.03
N ARG A 29 19.46 3.52 -10.31
CA ARG A 29 20.84 3.15 -9.91
C ARG A 29 21.39 2.00 -10.75
N GLY A 30 20.74 1.66 -11.86
CA GLY A 30 21.11 0.52 -12.71
C GLY A 30 20.62 -0.83 -12.23
N GLY A 31 19.72 -0.86 -11.23
CA GLY A 31 19.07 -2.09 -10.78
C GLY A 31 18.06 -2.63 -11.79
N LYS A 32 17.62 -3.88 -11.57
CA LYS A 32 16.69 -4.61 -12.45
C LYS A 32 15.37 -4.98 -11.78
N SER A 33 15.11 -4.42 -10.60
CA SER A 33 13.83 -4.62 -9.93
C SER A 33 12.72 -3.89 -10.67
N GLN A 34 11.53 -4.49 -10.67
CA GLN A 34 10.34 -3.91 -11.28
C GLN A 34 9.14 -4.22 -10.40
N SER A 35 8.33 -3.20 -10.12
CA SER A 35 7.05 -3.35 -9.45
C SER A 35 5.91 -2.76 -10.28
N PHE A 36 4.72 -3.28 -10.03
CA PHE A 36 3.47 -2.91 -10.67
C PHE A 36 2.36 -2.79 -9.62
N LEU A 37 1.44 -1.87 -9.84
CA LEU A 37 0.19 -1.79 -9.09
C LEU A 37 -0.98 -1.85 -10.08
N GLU A 38 -1.64 -3.01 -10.14
CA GLU A 38 -2.87 -3.19 -10.91
C GLU A 38 -4.03 -2.65 -10.06
N CYS A 39 -4.74 -1.65 -10.57
CA CYS A 39 -5.88 -1.03 -9.88
C CYS A 39 -7.19 -1.60 -10.41
N HIS A 40 -7.99 -2.18 -9.52
CA HIS A 40 -9.36 -2.64 -9.79
C HIS A 40 -10.37 -1.78 -9.02
N SER A 41 -11.66 -2.00 -9.26
CA SER A 41 -12.73 -1.20 -8.65
C SER A 41 -12.73 -1.25 -7.12
N SER A 42 -12.43 -2.40 -6.53
CA SER A 42 -12.43 -2.62 -5.07
C SER A 42 -11.06 -2.98 -4.49
N THR A 43 -10.09 -3.38 -5.31
CA THR A 43 -8.77 -3.86 -4.84
C THR A 43 -7.62 -3.27 -5.66
N GLY A 44 -6.46 -3.16 -5.03
CA GLY A 44 -5.19 -2.88 -5.70
C GLY A 44 -4.28 -4.07 -5.53
N ARG A 45 -3.70 -4.57 -6.63
CA ARG A 45 -2.77 -5.70 -6.60
C ARG A 45 -1.35 -5.20 -6.85
N PHE A 46 -0.53 -5.31 -5.81
CA PHE A 46 0.90 -5.07 -5.91
C PHE A 46 1.63 -6.36 -6.29
N HIS A 47 2.43 -6.31 -7.35
CA HIS A 47 3.25 -7.45 -7.77
C HIS A 47 4.50 -6.99 -8.53
N GLY A 48 5.45 -7.90 -8.76
CA GLY A 48 6.67 -7.57 -9.48
C GLY A 48 7.78 -8.60 -9.31
N ASN A 49 8.98 -8.22 -9.74
CA ASN A 49 10.20 -8.99 -9.57
C ASN A 49 11.25 -8.15 -8.83
N LEU A 50 11.76 -8.68 -7.74
CA LEU A 50 12.85 -8.10 -6.98
C LEU A 50 14.17 -8.74 -7.43
N ASP A 51 15.04 -7.96 -8.07
CA ASP A 51 16.38 -8.41 -8.45
C ASP A 51 17.41 -7.87 -7.46
N ILE A 52 17.87 -8.74 -6.55
CA ILE A 52 18.91 -8.38 -5.58
C ILE A 52 20.33 -8.60 -6.11
N LYS A 53 20.49 -9.16 -7.30
CA LYS A 53 21.80 -9.59 -7.81
C LYS A 53 22.54 -8.45 -8.51
N THR A 54 21.83 -7.65 -9.28
CA THR A 54 22.44 -6.61 -10.14
C THR A 54 23.19 -5.56 -9.32
N LEU A 55 22.74 -5.26 -8.10
CA LEU A 55 23.39 -4.31 -7.20
C LEU A 55 24.12 -5.00 -6.04
N GLY A 56 24.66 -6.21 -6.26
CA GLY A 56 25.55 -6.86 -5.31
C GLY A 56 24.90 -7.27 -3.99
N GLY A 57 23.63 -7.70 -4.02
CA GLY A 57 22.85 -8.06 -2.84
C GLY A 57 21.82 -7.01 -2.44
N ALA A 58 21.86 -5.81 -3.02
CA ALA A 58 20.86 -4.76 -2.83
C ALA A 58 19.79 -4.78 -3.94
N GLY A 59 18.59 -4.31 -3.61
CA GLY A 59 17.51 -4.07 -4.58
C GLY A 59 16.23 -3.60 -3.90
N PHE A 60 15.40 -2.86 -4.63
CA PHE A 60 14.06 -2.48 -4.15
C PHE A 60 13.07 -2.34 -5.32
N ALA A 61 11.85 -2.84 -5.09
CA ALA A 61 10.70 -2.72 -5.98
C ALA A 61 9.53 -2.17 -5.15
N SER A 62 9.08 -0.95 -5.41
CA SER A 62 8.06 -0.30 -4.57
C SER A 62 7.14 0.61 -5.36
N GLN A 63 5.97 0.89 -4.81
CA GLN A 63 4.99 1.83 -5.36
C GLN A 63 4.82 2.98 -4.39
N ARG A 64 4.66 4.20 -4.91
CA ARG A 64 4.37 5.40 -4.11
C ARG A 64 3.24 6.19 -4.73
N THR A 65 2.58 7.02 -3.94
CA THR A 65 1.51 7.88 -4.41
C THR A 65 2.05 9.02 -5.29
N THR A 66 1.31 9.41 -6.33
CA THR A 66 1.67 10.52 -7.23
C THR A 66 1.16 11.86 -6.69
N GLY A 67 1.83 12.95 -7.08
CA GLY A 67 1.51 14.30 -6.60
C GLY A 67 2.23 14.60 -5.28
N GLU A 68 2.88 15.75 -5.21
CA GLU A 68 3.68 16.15 -4.06
C GLU A 68 2.84 16.77 -2.93
N ASP A 69 1.58 17.10 -3.21
CA ASP A 69 0.67 17.81 -2.30
C ASP A 69 -0.30 16.88 -1.54
N ARG A 70 -0.11 15.56 -1.59
CA ARG A 70 -0.95 14.63 -0.81
C ARG A 70 -0.53 14.66 0.65
N SER A 71 -1.20 15.49 1.43
CA SER A 71 -1.11 15.51 2.88
C SER A 71 -2.40 14.99 3.52
N TRP A 72 -2.27 14.06 4.46
CA TRP A 72 -3.38 13.59 5.29
C TRP A 72 -3.09 13.97 6.74
N ASP A 73 -4.01 14.71 7.37
CA ASP A 73 -3.97 14.88 8.81
C ASP A 73 -4.47 13.59 9.49
N LEU A 74 -3.51 12.75 9.86
CA LEU A 74 -3.75 11.49 10.58
C LEU A 74 -3.53 11.62 12.09
N SER A 75 -3.27 12.83 12.62
CA SER A 75 -2.98 13.05 14.05
C SER A 75 -4.10 12.53 14.97
N GLY A 76 -5.31 12.47 14.43
CA GLY A 76 -6.49 11.97 15.10
C GLY A 76 -6.67 10.45 15.16
N TYR A 77 -5.86 9.69 14.43
CA TYR A 77 -6.04 8.27 14.18
C TYR A 77 -5.04 7.45 15.00
N ALA A 78 -5.49 6.29 15.50
CA ALA A 78 -4.63 5.36 16.24
C ALA A 78 -3.75 4.51 15.30
N GLY A 79 -4.10 4.41 14.02
CA GLY A 79 -3.32 3.64 13.07
C GLY A 79 -3.93 3.57 11.67
N ILE A 80 -3.20 2.86 10.81
CA ILE A 80 -3.61 2.52 9.44
C ILE A 80 -3.98 1.03 9.41
N VAL A 81 -5.09 0.74 8.75
CA VAL A 81 -5.61 -0.60 8.48
C VAL A 81 -5.40 -0.90 7.01
N LEU A 82 -4.83 -2.07 6.72
CA LEU A 82 -4.67 -2.58 5.36
C LEU A 82 -5.59 -3.79 5.17
N ASP A 83 -6.51 -3.70 4.22
CA ASP A 83 -7.38 -4.82 3.85
C ASP A 83 -6.68 -5.71 2.81
N ILE A 84 -6.06 -6.80 3.27
CA ILE A 84 -5.31 -7.72 2.41
C ILE A 84 -6.23 -8.86 1.96
N ALA A 85 -6.62 -8.83 0.67
CA ALA A 85 -7.46 -9.89 0.08
C ALA A 85 -6.69 -11.18 -0.24
N GLU A 86 -5.42 -11.06 -0.67
CA GLU A 86 -4.59 -12.19 -1.11
C GLU A 86 -3.11 -11.90 -0.85
N ALA A 87 -2.32 -12.94 -0.53
CA ALA A 87 -0.87 -12.90 -0.50
C ALA A 87 -0.26 -14.14 -1.16
N ASP A 88 1.04 -14.10 -1.44
CA ASP A 88 1.79 -15.17 -2.13
C ASP A 88 2.07 -16.42 -1.26
N GLY A 89 1.48 -16.50 -0.07
CA GLY A 89 1.62 -17.63 0.85
C GLY A 89 2.96 -17.72 1.58
N LYS A 90 3.91 -16.77 1.37
CA LYS A 90 5.18 -16.75 2.11
C LYS A 90 5.02 -16.32 3.57
N TYR A 91 4.00 -15.53 3.85
CA TYR A 91 3.58 -15.18 5.20
C TYR A 91 2.13 -15.60 5.42
N PRO A 92 1.81 -16.29 6.52
CA PRO A 92 0.44 -16.67 6.82
C PRO A 92 -0.38 -15.41 7.10
N ILE A 93 -1.42 -15.17 6.30
CA ILE A 93 -2.49 -14.24 6.66
C ILE A 93 -3.41 -15.00 7.62
N PRO A 94 -3.61 -14.52 8.87
CA PRO A 94 -4.58 -15.12 9.77
C PRO A 94 -5.98 -15.10 9.14
N PRO A 95 -6.79 -16.17 9.30
CA PRO A 95 -8.15 -16.16 8.80
C PRO A 95 -8.94 -14.97 9.36
N ASN A 96 -9.59 -14.20 8.48
CA ASN A 96 -10.62 -13.19 8.73
C ASN A 96 -10.23 -11.72 8.94
N HIS A 97 -8.98 -11.27 8.79
CA HIS A 97 -8.65 -9.90 9.22
C HIS A 97 -7.88 -9.05 8.18
N ALA A 98 -8.35 -7.80 8.04
CA ALA A 98 -7.51 -6.64 7.77
C ALA A 98 -6.26 -6.71 8.64
N THR A 99 -5.07 -6.41 8.12
CA THR A 99 -3.88 -6.40 8.97
C THR A 99 -3.94 -5.17 9.88
N TYR A 100 -4.02 -5.42 11.19
CA TYR A 100 -4.12 -4.37 12.21
C TYR A 100 -2.73 -3.92 12.65
N ILE A 101 -2.43 -2.63 12.48
CA ILE A 101 -1.41 -1.96 13.28
C ILE A 101 -2.13 -1.48 14.55
N ALA A 102 -1.80 -2.10 15.69
CA ALA A 102 -2.64 -2.06 16.90
C ALA A 102 -2.82 -0.67 17.53
N GLY A 103 -4.07 -0.35 17.93
CA GLY A 103 -4.42 0.81 18.75
C GLY A 103 -5.94 0.96 18.92
N ALA A 104 -6.41 1.32 20.12
CA ALA A 104 -7.81 1.67 20.36
C ALA A 104 -8.02 3.14 19.95
N GLY A 105 -8.52 3.39 18.73
CA GLY A 105 -8.85 4.73 18.23
C GLY A 105 -9.23 4.72 16.75
N ARG A 106 -9.46 5.91 16.17
CA ARG A 106 -9.89 6.07 14.77
C ARG A 106 -8.91 5.41 13.80
N ARG A 107 -9.40 4.86 12.67
CA ARG A 107 -8.56 4.16 11.69
C ARG A 107 -8.63 4.78 10.30
N ALA A 108 -7.48 4.84 9.66
CA ALA A 108 -7.38 5.14 8.23
C ALA A 108 -7.30 3.82 7.45
N HIS A 109 -8.04 3.68 6.35
CA HIS A 109 -8.17 2.44 5.59
C HIS A 109 -7.51 2.56 4.22
N VAL A 110 -6.80 1.50 3.82
CA VAL A 110 -6.15 1.33 2.52
C VAL A 110 -6.57 0.00 1.92
#